data_AF-A0A973PQC3-F1
#
_entry.id   AF-A0A973PQC3-F1
#
_cell.length_a   1.000
_cell.length_b   1.000
_cell.length_c   1.000
_cell.angle_alpha   90.00
_cell.angle_beta   90.00
_cell.angle_gamma   90.00
#
_symmetry.space_group_name_H-M   'P 1'
#
loop_
_entity.id
_entity.type
_entity.pdbx_description
1 polymer ?
#
loop_
_entity_poly.entity_id
_entity_poly.type
_entity_poly.pdbx_seq_one_letter_code
_entity_poly.pdbx_strand_id
1 'polypeptide(L)'
;LSRQVALRGLMARGIVAGEDAGDDHVRMLLSEPVETMLAIRQAPAFLVIATRMAGEAAWSRVLYARPEGVAVEEDVDGFGLHAISAGPLDELAVRLAEFCDPHAAAGTDGEPRELALTEVARGAGQEVFSRTAYLTHLVRVTLGGDGEPAEERLSIYTLEDRVVVSEATDHGTLTLCEAGPRTLRERMAGLLREQVLVPLDEG
;
A
#
# COMPACT_ATOMS: atom_id res chain seq x y z
N LEU A 1 -2.51 -12.27 22.81
CA LEU A 1 -2.90 -13.70 22.66
C LEU A 1 -2.60 -14.27 21.27
N SER A 2 -2.91 -13.59 20.15
CA SER A 2 -2.62 -14.11 18.80
C SER A 2 -1.12 -14.29 18.48
N ARG A 3 -0.25 -13.38 18.94
CA ARG A 3 1.21 -13.46 18.73
C ARG A 3 1.85 -14.75 19.26
N GLN A 4 1.40 -15.27 20.40
CA GLN A 4 1.94 -16.49 21.01
C GLN A 4 1.51 -17.76 20.26
N VAL A 5 0.31 -17.75 19.66
CA VAL A 5 -0.22 -18.85 18.84
C VAL A 5 0.49 -18.92 17.48
N ALA A 6 0.73 -17.76 16.85
CA ALA A 6 1.50 -17.66 15.62
C ALA A 6 2.94 -18.17 15.82
N LEU A 7 3.58 -17.83 16.95
CA LEU A 7 4.95 -18.25 17.27
C LEU A 7 5.09 -19.77 17.47
N ARG A 8 4.13 -20.39 18.18
CA ARG A 8 4.09 -21.86 18.33
C ARG A 8 3.84 -22.57 17.01
N GLY A 9 3.05 -21.98 16.12
CA GLY A 9 2.83 -22.50 14.77
C GLY A 9 4.09 -22.50 13.90
N LEU A 10 4.96 -21.49 14.05
CA LEU A 10 6.23 -21.41 13.34
C LEU A 10 7.27 -22.41 13.88
N MET A 11 7.34 -22.58 15.20
CA MET A 11 8.18 -23.61 15.83
C MET A 11 7.75 -25.04 15.44
N ALA A 12 6.44 -25.31 15.45
CA ALA A 12 5.91 -26.62 15.05
C ALA A 12 6.17 -26.96 13.57
N ARG A 13 6.34 -25.95 12.72
CA ARG A 13 6.69 -26.10 11.29
C ARG A 13 8.20 -26.13 11.03
N GLY A 14 9.04 -26.08 12.08
CA GLY A 14 10.50 -26.07 11.95
C GLY A 14 11.07 -24.81 11.29
N ILE A 15 10.27 -23.74 11.21
CA ILE A 15 10.68 -22.47 10.59
C ILE A 15 11.57 -21.67 11.54
N VAL A 16 11.47 -21.91 12.85
CA VAL A 16 12.33 -21.31 13.85
C VAL A 16 12.80 -22.36 14.86
N ALA A 17 14.10 -22.36 15.14
CA ALA A 17 14.69 -23.14 16.22
C ALA A 17 14.80 -22.27 17.48
N GLY A 18 14.24 -22.76 18.58
CA GLY A 18 14.48 -22.17 19.90
C GLY A 18 15.77 -22.72 20.48
N GLU A 19 16.65 -21.85 20.93
CA GLU A 19 17.77 -22.18 21.80
C GLU A 19 17.40 -21.77 23.22
N ASP A 20 17.54 -22.72 24.16
CA ASP A 20 17.26 -22.48 25.57
C ASP A 20 18.34 -21.54 26.12
N ALA A 21 17.96 -20.30 26.45
CA ALA A 21 18.90 -19.27 26.85
C ALA A 21 19.17 -19.25 28.36
N GLY A 22 18.50 -20.11 29.12
CA GLY A 22 18.45 -20.06 30.58
C GLY A 22 17.63 -18.86 31.08
N ASP A 23 16.99 -19.05 32.23
CA ASP A 23 16.16 -18.05 32.93
C ASP A 23 14.89 -17.64 32.16
N ASP A 24 13.93 -18.56 32.00
CA ASP A 24 12.57 -18.34 31.45
C ASP A 24 12.49 -17.60 30.09
N HIS A 25 13.62 -17.49 29.41
CA HIS A 25 13.82 -16.79 28.15
C HIS A 25 14.19 -17.78 27.05
N VAL A 26 13.41 -17.77 25.97
CA VAL A 26 13.71 -18.53 24.76
C VAL A 26 14.40 -17.58 23.78
N ARG A 27 15.64 -17.89 23.39
CA ARG A 27 16.29 -17.21 22.27
C ARG A 27 15.88 -17.95 21.00
N MET A 28 15.50 -17.20 19.98
CA MET A 28 15.11 -17.76 18.69
C MET A 28 16.17 -17.36 17.69
N LEU A 29 16.81 -18.35 17.07
CA LEU A 29 17.67 -18.12 15.92
C LEU A 29 16.76 -18.07 14.71
N LEU A 30 16.61 -16.88 14.15
CA LEU A 30 15.88 -16.68 12.92
C LEU A 30 16.84 -16.90 11.76
N SER A 31 16.34 -17.47 10.66
CA SER A 31 17.14 -17.50 9.43
C SER A 31 17.40 -16.06 8.96
N GLU A 32 18.57 -15.79 8.39
CA GLU A 32 18.95 -14.47 7.86
C GLU A 32 17.83 -13.79 7.03
N PRO A 33 17.11 -14.47 6.12
CA PRO A 33 15.99 -13.84 5.40
C PRO A 33 14.87 -13.30 6.30
N VAL A 34 14.54 -14.02 7.38
CA VAL A 34 13.50 -13.62 8.34
C VAL A 34 13.98 -12.44 9.19
N GLU A 35 15.26 -12.43 9.58
CA GLU A 35 15.86 -11.28 10.28
C GLU A 35 15.86 -10.03 9.40
N THR A 36 16.25 -10.15 8.13
CA THR A 36 16.21 -9.04 7.16
C THR A 36 14.79 -8.51 7.00
N MET A 37 13.79 -9.38 6.86
CA MET A 37 12.39 -8.96 6.73
C MET A 37 11.88 -8.23 7.98
N LEU A 38 12.19 -8.74 9.17
CA LEU A 38 11.81 -8.08 10.43
C LEU A 38 12.52 -6.74 10.60
N ALA A 39 13.80 -6.65 10.24
CA ALA A 39 14.56 -5.41 10.26
C ALA A 39 13.95 -4.36 9.33
N ILE A 40 13.57 -4.73 8.10
CA ILE A 40 12.88 -3.83 7.16
C ILE A 40 11.54 -3.35 7.74
N ARG A 41 10.73 -4.27 8.27
CA ARG A 41 9.42 -3.94 8.85
C ARG A 41 9.50 -3.05 10.10
N GLN A 42 10.56 -3.20 10.90
CA GLN A 42 10.74 -2.42 12.12
C GLN A 42 11.22 -0.99 11.85
N ALA A 43 12.04 -0.80 10.81
CA ALA A 43 12.63 0.49 10.46
C ALA A 43 12.58 0.71 8.94
N PRO A 44 11.39 0.89 8.36
CA PRO A 44 11.25 1.28 6.97
C PRO A 44 11.67 2.75 6.77
N ALA A 45 12.17 3.09 5.59
CA ALA A 45 12.34 4.49 5.20
C ALA A 45 10.99 5.15 4.89
N PHE A 46 10.08 4.38 4.31
CA PHE A 46 8.70 4.78 4.09
C PHE A 46 7.81 3.54 4.06
N LEU A 47 6.51 3.75 4.28
CA LEU A 47 5.51 2.70 4.20
C LEU A 47 4.39 3.09 3.25
N VAL A 48 3.83 2.11 2.54
CA VAL A 48 2.62 2.28 1.72
C VAL A 48 1.55 1.35 2.25
N ILE A 49 0.40 1.91 2.62
CA ILE A 49 -0.77 1.17 3.06
C ILE A 49 -1.82 1.30 1.96
N ALA A 50 -2.22 0.18 1.37
CA ALA A 50 -3.32 0.09 0.43
C ALA A 50 -4.46 -0.69 1.07
N THR A 51 -5.65 -0.11 1.14
CA THR A 51 -6.86 -0.77 1.65
C THR A 51 -7.90 -0.77 0.56
N ARG A 52 -8.29 -1.96 0.08
CA ARG A 52 -9.34 -2.16 -0.91
C ARG A 52 -10.62 -2.60 -0.24
N MET A 53 -11.73 -1.96 -0.58
CA MET A 53 -13.07 -2.26 -0.05
C MET A 53 -14.01 -2.68 -1.18
N ALA A 54 -14.89 -3.63 -0.91
CA ALA A 54 -16.02 -4.00 -1.75
C ALA A 54 -17.20 -4.44 -0.88
N GLY A 55 -18.25 -3.61 -0.82
CA GLY A 55 -19.34 -3.81 0.14
C GLY A 55 -18.82 -3.81 1.58
N GLU A 56 -19.06 -4.89 2.32
CA GLU A 56 -18.57 -5.08 3.69
C GLU A 56 -17.19 -5.76 3.78
N ALA A 57 -16.64 -6.23 2.66
CA ALA A 57 -15.34 -6.89 2.62
C ALA A 57 -14.21 -5.87 2.44
N ALA A 58 -13.10 -6.10 3.14
CA ALA A 58 -11.89 -5.29 3.03
C ALA A 58 -10.65 -6.18 2.93
N TRP A 59 -9.71 -5.77 2.10
CA TRP A 59 -8.37 -6.35 1.99
C TRP A 59 -7.37 -5.23 2.24
N SER A 60 -6.25 -5.53 2.87
CA SER A 60 -5.19 -4.54 3.01
C SER A 60 -3.85 -5.10 2.59
N ARG A 61 -2.99 -4.20 2.14
CA ARG A 61 -1.62 -4.48 1.79
C ARG A 61 -0.73 -3.40 2.35
N VAL A 62 0.31 -3.78 3.06
CA VAL A 62 1.27 -2.86 3.67
C VAL A 62 2.65 -3.18 3.11
N LEU A 63 3.28 -2.21 2.47
CA LEU A 63 4.65 -2.30 2.01
C LEU A 63 5.55 -1.50 2.95
N TYR A 64 6.57 -2.16 3.48
CA TYR A 64 7.64 -1.57 4.28
C TYR A 64 8.88 -1.52 3.40
N ALA A 65 9.27 -0.32 2.96
CA ALA A 65 10.32 -0.16 1.97
C ALA A 65 11.56 0.49 2.57
N ARG A 66 12.71 0.17 1.98
CA ARG A 66 13.97 0.87 2.21
C ARG A 66 14.53 1.44 0.90
N PRO A 67 15.48 2.39 0.95
CA PRO A 67 16.03 3.03 -0.24
C PRO A 67 16.78 2.06 -1.17
N GLU A 68 17.22 0.90 -0.67
CA GLU A 68 18.02 -0.06 -1.44
C GLU A 68 17.22 -0.89 -2.46
N GLY A 69 15.96 -0.54 -2.73
CA GLY A 69 15.19 -1.15 -3.81
C GLY A 69 14.45 -2.44 -3.44
N VAL A 70 14.38 -2.78 -2.15
CA VAL A 70 13.68 -3.96 -1.62
C VAL A 70 12.65 -3.53 -0.59
N ALA A 71 11.51 -4.22 -0.58
CA ALA A 71 10.47 -4.03 0.44
C ALA A 71 9.92 -5.35 0.95
N VAL A 72 9.33 -5.28 2.13
CA VAL A 72 8.50 -6.33 2.72
C VAL A 72 7.05 -5.97 2.50
N GLU A 73 6.28 -6.90 1.96
CA GLU A 73 4.83 -6.78 1.72
C GLU A 73 4.09 -7.66 2.73
N GLU A 74 3.14 -7.08 3.44
CA GLU A 74 2.17 -7.76 4.30
C GLU A 74 0.79 -7.64 3.64
N ASP A 75 0.21 -8.75 3.21
CA ASP A 75 -1.12 -8.85 2.60
C ASP A 75 -2.09 -9.42 3.65
N VAL A 76 -3.25 -8.78 3.81
CA VAL A 76 -4.31 -9.18 4.74
C VAL A 76 -5.59 -9.38 3.94
N ASP A 77 -6.10 -10.60 3.96
CA ASP A 77 -7.33 -10.94 3.24
C ASP A 77 -8.61 -10.53 3.98
N GLY A 78 -9.76 -10.73 3.33
CA GLY A 78 -11.08 -10.45 3.91
C GLY A 78 -11.46 -11.28 5.14
N PHE A 79 -10.65 -12.28 5.51
CA PHE A 79 -10.80 -13.08 6.72
C PHE A 79 -9.78 -12.71 7.81
N GLY A 80 -8.91 -11.74 7.55
CA GLY A 80 -7.84 -11.32 8.45
C GLY A 80 -6.65 -12.27 8.47
N LEU A 81 -6.46 -13.10 7.44
CA LEU A 81 -5.25 -13.91 7.29
C LEU A 81 -4.13 -13.05 6.73
N HIS A 82 -2.96 -13.12 7.37
CA HIS A 82 -1.77 -12.38 6.99
C HIS A 82 -0.83 -13.27 6.18
N ALA A 83 -0.40 -12.79 5.01
CA ALA A 83 0.71 -13.32 4.25
C ALA A 83 1.83 -12.27 4.20
N ILE A 84 3.08 -12.70 4.39
CA ILE A 84 4.23 -11.79 4.34
C ILE A 84 5.18 -12.29 3.26
N SER A 85 5.60 -11.39 2.37
CA SER A 85 6.59 -11.64 1.35
C SER A 85 7.62 -10.52 1.30
N ALA A 86 8.74 -10.73 0.61
CA ALA A 86 9.72 -9.69 0.32
C ALA A 86 10.11 -9.77 -1.15
N GLY A 87 10.49 -8.65 -1.73
CA GLY A 87 10.89 -8.62 -3.14
C GLY A 87 11.38 -7.25 -3.59
N PRO A 88 11.88 -7.17 -4.83
CA PRO A 88 12.27 -5.90 -5.44
C PRO A 88 11.04 -5.01 -5.64
N LEU A 89 11.23 -3.68 -5.50
CA LEU A 89 10.14 -2.71 -5.57
C LEU A 89 9.38 -2.76 -6.90
N ASP A 90 10.04 -3.02 -8.02
CA ASP A 90 9.37 -3.08 -9.33
C ASP A 90 8.37 -4.25 -9.43
N GLU A 91 8.70 -5.42 -8.87
CA GLU A 91 7.76 -6.55 -8.80
C GLU A 91 6.61 -6.28 -7.84
N LEU A 92 6.90 -5.61 -6.73
CA LEU A 92 5.89 -5.20 -5.76
C LEU A 92 4.95 -4.12 -6.31
N ALA A 93 5.46 -3.21 -7.15
CA ALA A 93 4.65 -2.22 -7.85
C ALA A 93 3.63 -2.87 -8.79
N VAL A 94 4.04 -3.92 -9.51
CA VAL A 94 3.14 -4.71 -10.37
C VAL A 94 2.06 -5.36 -9.52
N ARG A 95 2.43 -6.03 -8.44
CA ARG A 95 1.48 -6.66 -7.52
C ARG A 95 0.52 -5.66 -6.88
N LEU A 96 1.00 -4.45 -6.55
CA LEU A 96 0.17 -3.38 -6.01
C LEU A 96 -0.81 -2.84 -7.07
N ALA A 97 -0.41 -2.75 -8.33
CA ALA A 97 -1.31 -2.37 -9.42
C ALA A 97 -2.42 -3.42 -9.65
N GLU A 98 -2.07 -4.71 -9.61
CA GLU A 98 -3.04 -5.82 -9.66
C GLU A 98 -3.98 -5.82 -8.45
N PHE A 99 -3.48 -5.43 -7.27
CA PHE A 99 -4.31 -5.23 -6.09
C PHE A 99 -5.31 -4.09 -6.30
N CYS A 100 -4.93 -3.01 -6.97
CA CYS A 100 -5.83 -1.89 -7.27
C CYS A 100 -6.85 -2.23 -8.37
N ASP A 101 -6.49 -3.08 -9.32
CA ASP A 101 -7.33 -3.50 -10.44
C ASP A 101 -7.49 -5.03 -10.52
N PRO A 102 -8.29 -5.64 -9.61
CA PRO A 102 -8.41 -7.10 -9.51
C PRO A 102 -8.96 -7.80 -10.75
N HIS A 103 -9.69 -7.07 -11.60
CA HIS A 103 -10.36 -7.64 -12.77
C HIS A 103 -9.78 -7.14 -14.09
N ALA A 104 -8.63 -6.45 -14.05
CA ALA A 104 -7.99 -5.85 -15.22
C ALA A 104 -8.96 -4.93 -16.02
N ALA A 105 -9.75 -4.13 -15.31
CA ALA A 105 -10.71 -3.19 -15.88
C ALA A 105 -10.04 -1.92 -16.42
N ALA A 106 -8.79 -1.62 -16.06
CA ALA A 106 -8.08 -0.44 -16.55
C ALA A 106 -8.03 -0.43 -18.08
N GLY A 107 -8.61 0.62 -18.68
CA GLY A 107 -8.77 0.78 -20.12
C GLY A 107 -7.73 1.71 -20.74
N THR A 108 -8.20 2.76 -21.40
CA THR A 108 -7.34 3.84 -21.93
C THR A 108 -7.19 4.97 -20.92
N ASP A 109 -6.07 5.68 -20.98
CA ASP A 109 -5.91 6.92 -20.22
C ASP A 109 -6.94 7.96 -20.66
N GLY A 110 -7.54 8.64 -19.70
CA GLY A 110 -8.49 9.73 -19.92
C GLY A 110 -7.92 11.08 -19.51
N GLU A 111 -8.56 12.15 -19.99
CA GLU A 111 -8.21 13.51 -19.58
C GLU A 111 -8.54 13.74 -18.10
N PRO A 112 -7.65 14.36 -17.31
CA PRO A 112 -7.94 14.73 -15.93
C PRO A 112 -9.14 15.68 -15.85
N ARG A 113 -10.06 15.38 -14.93
CA ARG A 113 -11.21 16.22 -14.60
C ARG A 113 -11.11 16.68 -13.16
N GLU A 114 -10.96 17.98 -12.97
CA GLU A 114 -11.02 18.60 -11.65
C GLU A 114 -12.48 18.82 -11.23
N LEU A 115 -12.79 18.49 -9.98
CA LEU A 115 -14.09 18.70 -9.36
C LEU A 115 -13.89 19.41 -8.02
N ALA A 116 -14.65 20.47 -7.74
CA ALA A 116 -14.67 21.02 -6.40
C ALA A 116 -15.41 20.06 -5.45
N LEU A 117 -14.94 19.92 -4.21
CA LEU A 117 -15.63 19.06 -3.23
C LEU A 117 -17.09 19.47 -2.99
N THR A 118 -17.41 20.76 -3.15
CA THR A 118 -18.79 21.26 -3.07
C THR A 118 -19.67 20.79 -4.24
N GLU A 119 -19.09 20.51 -5.41
CA GLU A 119 -19.79 19.95 -6.57
C GLU A 119 -19.98 18.44 -6.41
N VAL A 120 -18.96 17.75 -5.89
CA VAL A 120 -19.07 16.33 -5.51
C VAL A 120 -20.22 16.12 -4.51
N ALA A 121 -20.32 16.97 -3.49
CA ALA A 121 -21.42 16.95 -2.53
C ALA A 121 -22.81 17.22 -3.17
N ARG A 122 -22.85 17.86 -4.33
CA ARG A 122 -24.07 18.09 -5.14
C ARG A 122 -24.30 17.01 -6.20
N GLY A 123 -23.43 16.01 -6.30
CA GLY A 123 -23.59 14.87 -7.20
C GLY A 123 -22.68 14.89 -8.44
N ALA A 124 -21.70 15.79 -8.54
CA ALA A 124 -20.68 15.67 -9.59
C ALA A 124 -19.84 14.39 -9.38
N GLY A 125 -19.53 13.66 -10.45
CA GLY A 125 -18.75 12.42 -10.41
C GLY A 125 -19.51 11.18 -9.96
N GLN A 126 -20.83 11.25 -9.81
CA GLN A 126 -21.65 10.10 -9.39
C GLN A 126 -21.56 8.92 -10.37
N GLU A 127 -21.30 9.16 -11.65
CA GLU A 127 -21.02 8.12 -12.64
C GLU A 127 -19.76 7.29 -12.35
N VAL A 128 -18.86 7.80 -11.48
CA VAL A 128 -17.72 7.07 -10.92
C VAL A 128 -18.11 6.47 -9.58
N PHE A 129 -18.52 7.31 -8.61
CA PHE A 129 -18.70 6.89 -7.22
C PHE A 129 -19.82 5.86 -7.03
N SER A 130 -20.95 6.02 -7.73
CA SER A 130 -22.10 5.10 -7.58
C SER A 130 -21.89 3.75 -8.27
N ARG A 131 -21.00 3.69 -9.26
CA ARG A 131 -20.70 2.48 -10.06
C ARG A 131 -19.42 1.77 -9.63
N THR A 132 -18.76 2.27 -8.59
CA THR A 132 -17.50 1.71 -8.08
C THR A 132 -17.75 0.32 -7.50
N ALA A 133 -17.13 -0.70 -8.07
CA ALA A 133 -17.17 -2.06 -7.56
C ALA A 133 -16.12 -2.27 -6.44
N TYR A 134 -14.94 -1.67 -6.61
CA TYR A 134 -13.87 -1.68 -5.62
C TYR A 134 -13.29 -0.28 -5.41
N LEU A 135 -13.12 0.11 -4.15
CA LEU A 135 -12.44 1.34 -3.77
C LEU A 135 -11.14 0.99 -3.07
N THR A 136 -10.01 1.38 -3.65
CA THR A 136 -8.69 1.23 -3.01
C THR A 136 -8.18 2.59 -2.55
N HIS A 137 -7.98 2.76 -1.24
CA HIS A 137 -7.27 3.90 -0.68
C HIS A 137 -5.81 3.54 -0.47
N LEU A 138 -4.90 4.34 -1.00
CA LEU A 138 -3.47 4.23 -0.76
C LEU A 138 -2.99 5.43 0.03
N VAL A 139 -2.16 5.15 1.04
CA VAL A 139 -1.47 6.14 1.84
C VAL A 139 0.00 5.77 1.86
N ARG A 140 0.84 6.67 1.37
CA ARG A 140 2.29 6.60 1.53
C ARG A 140 2.69 7.50 2.69
N VAL A 141 3.41 6.97 3.66
CA VAL A 141 3.93 7.72 4.80
C VAL A 141 5.45 7.68 4.77
N THR A 142 6.06 8.86 4.75
CA THR A 142 7.52 9.04 4.85
C THR A 142 7.83 9.74 6.17
N LEU A 143 8.85 9.28 6.89
CA LEU A 143 9.35 10.02 8.05
C LEU A 143 10.19 11.20 7.56
N GLY A 144 9.71 12.43 7.78
CA GLY A 144 10.44 13.66 7.45
C GLY A 144 11.72 13.79 8.28
N GLY A 145 12.70 14.55 7.76
CA GLY A 145 13.97 14.80 8.45
C GLY A 145 13.83 15.64 9.73
N ASP A 146 12.69 16.33 9.89
CA ASP A 146 12.26 17.05 11.09
C ASP A 146 11.51 16.16 12.11
N GLY A 147 11.26 14.89 11.75
CA GLY A 147 10.52 13.93 12.56
C GLY A 147 9.00 13.95 12.34
N GLU A 148 8.48 14.85 11.51
CA GLU A 148 7.05 14.88 11.17
C GLU A 148 6.77 13.95 9.98
N PRO A 149 5.71 13.11 10.03
CA PRO A 149 5.37 12.23 8.93
C PRO A 149 4.76 13.03 7.76
N ALA A 150 5.32 12.87 6.57
CA ALA A 150 4.72 13.34 5.33
C ALA A 150 3.81 12.24 4.75
N GLU A 151 2.57 12.61 4.40
CA GLU A 151 1.58 11.70 3.83
C GLU A 151 1.21 12.08 2.39
N GLU A 152 1.23 11.10 1.50
CA GLU A 152 0.68 11.19 0.15
C GLU A 152 -0.50 10.22 0.05
N ARG A 153 -1.64 10.69 -0.48
CA ARG A 153 -2.89 9.91 -0.51
C ARG A 153 -3.42 9.81 -1.93
N LEU A 154 -3.82 8.60 -2.29
CA LEU A 154 -4.45 8.27 -3.58
C LEU A 154 -5.71 7.45 -3.33
N SER A 155 -6.77 7.71 -4.09
CA SER A 155 -7.94 6.83 -4.12
C SER A 155 -8.13 6.28 -5.53
N ILE A 156 -8.43 4.99 -5.64
CA ILE A 156 -8.62 4.30 -6.92
C ILE A 156 -9.99 3.66 -6.91
N TYR A 157 -10.81 4.06 -7.86
CA TYR A 157 -12.16 3.56 -8.08
C TYR A 157 -12.12 2.59 -9.27
N THR A 158 -12.35 1.32 -9.01
CA THR A 158 -12.42 0.27 -10.04
C THR A 158 -13.87 -0.01 -10.34
N LEU A 159 -14.28 0.34 -11.55
CA LEU A 159 -15.59 0.05 -12.12
C LEU A 159 -15.51 -1.25 -12.93
N GLU A 160 -16.63 -1.67 -13.52
CA GLU A 160 -16.70 -2.84 -14.39
C GLU A 160 -15.85 -2.69 -15.67
N ASP A 161 -15.74 -1.46 -16.19
CA ASP A 161 -15.20 -1.16 -17.52
C ASP A 161 -13.98 -0.22 -17.52
N ARG A 162 -13.60 0.30 -16.35
CA ARG A 162 -12.48 1.26 -16.22
C ARG A 162 -11.98 1.39 -14.79
N VAL A 163 -10.79 1.97 -14.67
CA VAL A 163 -10.20 2.41 -13.40
C VAL A 163 -10.06 3.93 -13.40
N VAL A 164 -10.52 4.57 -12.33
CA VAL A 164 -10.38 6.02 -12.11
C VAL A 164 -9.50 6.26 -10.90
N VAL A 165 -8.42 7.01 -11.11
CA VAL A 165 -7.52 7.46 -10.06
C VAL A 165 -7.95 8.84 -9.60
N SER A 166 -7.87 9.07 -8.29
CA SER A 166 -8.31 10.28 -7.64
C SER A 166 -7.29 10.80 -6.64
N GLU A 167 -6.98 12.08 -6.79
CA GLU A 167 -6.04 12.81 -5.94
C GLU A 167 -6.76 14.04 -5.38
N ALA A 168 -6.67 14.25 -4.08
CA ALA A 168 -7.11 15.48 -3.46
C ALA A 168 -6.00 16.51 -3.56
N THR A 169 -6.35 17.74 -3.92
CA THR A 169 -5.44 18.87 -3.86
C THR A 169 -5.67 19.65 -2.56
N ASP A 170 -4.67 20.43 -2.13
CA ASP A 170 -4.74 21.27 -0.93
C ASP A 170 -5.80 22.38 -1.00
N HIS A 171 -6.48 22.55 -2.15
CA HIS A 171 -7.44 23.60 -2.42
C HIS A 171 -8.90 23.13 -2.40
N GLY A 172 -9.17 21.94 -1.86
CA GLY A 172 -10.55 21.41 -1.79
C GLY A 172 -11.11 21.05 -3.17
N THR A 173 -10.22 20.72 -4.12
CA THR A 173 -10.56 20.09 -5.39
C THR A 173 -10.08 18.65 -5.40
N LEU A 174 -10.76 17.85 -6.19
CA LEU A 174 -10.47 16.45 -6.44
C LEU A 174 -10.20 16.30 -7.93
N THR A 175 -9.04 15.77 -8.30
CA THR A 175 -8.76 15.41 -9.68
C THR A 175 -9.16 13.96 -9.90
N LEU A 176 -9.96 13.68 -10.93
CA LEU A 176 -10.32 12.34 -11.37
C LEU A 176 -9.71 12.10 -12.75
N CYS A 177 -9.01 10.98 -12.92
CA CYS A 177 -8.34 10.63 -14.17
C CYS A 177 -8.55 9.13 -14.45
N GLU A 178 -9.10 8.79 -15.62
CA GLU A 178 -9.13 7.39 -16.06
C GLU A 178 -7.70 6.92 -16.32
N ALA A 179 -7.32 5.79 -15.74
CA ALA A 179 -5.98 5.25 -15.86
C ALA A 179 -6.00 3.94 -16.66
N GLY A 180 -5.16 3.87 -17.68
CA GLY A 180 -4.85 2.62 -18.35
C GLY A 180 -3.85 1.76 -17.57
N PRO A 181 -3.65 0.49 -17.96
CA PRO A 181 -2.81 -0.46 -17.22
C PRO A 181 -1.37 0.01 -17.04
N ARG A 182 -0.80 0.68 -18.05
CA ARG A 182 0.56 1.21 -17.99
C ARG A 182 0.66 2.34 -16.97
N THR A 183 -0.24 3.32 -17.06
CA THR A 183 -0.29 4.48 -16.16
C THR A 183 -0.54 4.05 -14.72
N LEU A 184 -1.43 3.08 -14.49
CA LEU A 184 -1.66 2.53 -13.16
C LEU A 184 -0.38 1.92 -12.57
N ARG A 185 0.33 1.08 -13.34
CA ARG A 185 1.62 0.50 -12.90
C ARG A 185 2.68 1.57 -12.63
N GLU A 186 2.79 2.56 -13.50
CA GLU A 186 3.74 3.67 -13.34
C GLU A 186 3.45 4.49 -12.07
N ARG A 187 2.16 4.73 -11.77
CA ARG A 187 1.73 5.40 -10.53
C ARG A 187 2.08 4.57 -9.30
N MET A 188 1.84 3.26 -9.30
CA MET A 188 2.21 2.39 -8.18
C MET A 188 3.74 2.34 -8.00
N ALA A 189 4.49 2.26 -9.09
CA ALA A 189 5.94 2.34 -9.03
C ALA A 189 6.43 3.70 -8.51
N GLY A 190 5.75 4.80 -8.86
CA GLY A 190 6.02 6.14 -8.35
C GLY A 190 5.84 6.25 -6.84
N LEU A 191 4.76 5.68 -6.28
CA LEU A 191 4.53 5.61 -4.84
C LEU A 191 5.62 4.79 -4.10
N LEU A 192 6.16 3.78 -4.76
CA LEU A 192 7.21 2.93 -4.21
C LEU A 192 8.62 3.48 -4.42
N ARG A 193 8.80 4.59 -5.15
CA ARG A 193 10.11 5.22 -5.31
C ARG A 193 10.30 6.34 -4.31
N GLU A 194 11.54 6.54 -3.89
CA GLU A 194 11.91 7.68 -3.08
C GLU A 194 11.74 8.95 -3.92
N GLN A 195 10.82 9.82 -3.53
CA GLN A 195 10.79 11.18 -4.07
C GLN A 195 11.88 11.98 -3.34
N VAL A 196 12.86 12.46 -4.09
CA VAL A 196 13.73 13.55 -3.62
C VAL A 196 12.80 14.74 -3.37
N LEU A 197 12.53 15.04 -2.11
CA LEU A 197 11.97 16.33 -1.72
C LEU A 197 12.96 17.39 -2.18
N VAL A 198 12.71 18.01 -3.33
CA VAL A 198 13.42 19.22 -3.73
C VAL A 198 13.01 20.27 -2.70
N PRO A 199 13.95 20.86 -1.93
CA PRO A 199 13.59 21.94 -1.03
C PRO A 199 12.97 23.07 -1.86
N LEU A 200 11.83 23.59 -1.40
CA LEU A 200 11.30 24.83 -1.93
C LEU A 200 12.34 25.91 -1.62
N ASP A 201 13.08 26.34 -2.63
CA ASP A 201 13.89 27.56 -2.54
C ASP A 201 12.94 28.70 -2.14
N GLU A 202 13.15 29.25 -0.94
CA GLU A 202 12.53 30.49 -0.48
C GLU A 202 13.03 31.62 -1.38
N GLY A 203 12.15 32.08 -2.28
CA GLY A 203 12.33 33.30 -3.08
C GLY A 203 11.82 34.55 -2.39
#